data_AF-A0AAN8V4P1-F1
#
_entry.id   AF-A0AAN8V4P1-F1
#
_cell.length_a   1.000
_cell.length_b   1.000
_cell.length_c   1.000
_cell.angle_alpha   90.00
_cell.angle_beta   90.00
_cell.angle_gamma   90.00
#
_symmetry.space_group_name_H-M   'P 1'
#
loop_
_entity.id
_entity.type
_entity.pdbx_description
1 polymer ?
#
loop_
_entity_poly.entity_id
_entity_poly.type
_entity_poly.pdbx_seq_one_letter_code
_entity_poly.pdbx_strand_id
1 'polypeptide(L)'
;MGSAGSNLSSSQEGKAKKICEKQEEIENMIEVVDALAIKLLQRFNYSASAMRTAAHHLAEVQSLQVEPVELKGRLTEVISNYDASCKRIAADGPVSLQSSVKPFAVAISNSKTFSSWSSLPRDTQVP
;
A
#
# COMPACT_ATOMS: atom_id res chain seq x y z
N MET A 1 -16.95 46.05 -71.71
CA MET A 1 -16.36 46.15 -70.36
C MET A 1 -17.19 45.26 -69.44
N GLY A 2 -16.65 44.19 -68.85
CA GLY A 2 -17.47 43.31 -67.99
C GLY A 2 -16.92 41.93 -67.60
N SER A 3 -15.72 41.52 -68.05
CA SER A 3 -15.24 40.13 -67.83
C SER A 3 -14.26 39.94 -66.66
N ALA A 4 -13.86 41.01 -65.97
CA ALA A 4 -12.87 40.92 -64.88
C ALA A 4 -13.48 40.66 -63.48
N GLY A 5 -14.76 41.00 -63.29
CA GLY A 5 -15.43 40.88 -61.97
C GLY A 5 -15.79 39.46 -61.55
N SER A 6 -16.10 38.57 -62.50
CA SER A 6 -16.53 37.19 -62.24
C SER A 6 -15.39 36.25 -61.83
N ASN A 7 -14.17 36.50 -62.31
CA ASN A 7 -12.99 35.70 -61.95
C ASN A 7 -12.43 36.04 -60.56
N LEU A 8 -12.66 37.26 -60.07
CA LEU A 8 -12.22 37.70 -58.74
C LEU A 8 -13.11 37.12 -57.63
N SER A 9 -14.42 37.04 -57.88
CA SER A 9 -15.41 36.45 -56.95
C SER A 9 -15.19 34.94 -56.75
N SER A 10 -14.97 34.17 -57.82
CA SER A 10 -14.70 32.72 -57.73
C SER A 10 -13.37 32.39 -57.06
N SER A 11 -12.35 33.25 -57.21
CA SER A 11 -11.06 33.09 -56.52
C SER A 11 -11.16 33.33 -55.00
N GLN A 12 -11.99 34.29 -54.57
CA GLN A 12 -12.22 34.52 -53.15
C GLN A 12 -13.06 33.43 -52.50
N GLU A 13 -14.04 32.88 -53.20
CA GLU A 13 -14.89 31.80 -52.71
C GLU A 13 -14.10 30.51 -52.44
N GLY A 14 -13.17 30.15 -53.31
CA GLY A 14 -12.27 29.01 -53.08
C GLY A 14 -11.32 29.19 -51.88
N LYS A 15 -10.94 30.42 -51.55
CA LYS A 15 -10.13 30.74 -50.36
C LYS A 15 -10.98 30.64 -49.09
N ALA A 16 -12.20 31.17 -49.12
CA ALA A 16 -13.14 31.09 -48.00
C ALA A 16 -13.46 29.63 -47.65
N LYS A 17 -13.72 28.78 -48.65
CA LYS A 17 -13.99 27.35 -48.42
C LYS A 17 -12.84 26.64 -47.71
N LYS A 18 -11.59 26.86 -48.15
CA LYS A 18 -10.40 26.29 -47.50
C LYS A 18 -10.19 26.78 -46.07
N ILE A 19 -10.59 28.03 -45.78
CA ILE A 19 -10.54 28.57 -44.41
C ILE A 19 -11.58 27.85 -43.54
N CYS A 20 -12.80 27.66 -44.04
CA CYS A 20 -13.83 26.93 -43.32
C CYS A 20 -13.43 25.48 -43.02
N GLU A 21 -12.91 24.76 -44.01
CA GLU A 21 -12.43 23.37 -43.84
C GLU A 21 -11.34 23.28 -42.76
N LYS A 22 -10.36 24.19 -42.78
CA LYS A 22 -9.33 24.24 -41.73
C LYS A 22 -9.87 24.62 -40.36
N GLN A 23 -10.86 25.51 -40.30
CA GLN A 23 -11.47 25.90 -39.04
C GLN A 23 -12.20 24.73 -38.39
N GLU A 24 -12.93 23.94 -39.19
CA GLU A 24 -13.62 22.73 -38.74
C GLU A 24 -12.63 21.67 -38.22
N GLU A 25 -11.52 21.44 -38.93
CA GLU A 25 -10.46 20.54 -38.47
C GLU A 25 -9.85 20.98 -37.13
N ILE A 26 -9.61 22.29 -36.96
CA ILE A 26 -9.08 22.86 -35.71
C ILE A 26 -10.08 22.69 -34.58
N GLU A 27 -11.36 22.97 -34.83
CA GLU A 27 -12.42 22.86 -33.82
C GLU A 27 -12.58 21.42 -33.33
N ASN A 28 -12.61 20.44 -34.24
CA ASN A 28 -12.59 19.01 -33.89
C ASN A 28 -11.36 18.63 -33.06
N MET A 29 -10.17 19.14 -33.39
CA MET A 29 -8.96 18.86 -32.63
C MET A 29 -9.03 19.44 -31.22
N ILE A 30 -9.58 20.65 -31.06
CA ILE A 30 -9.77 21.28 -29.75
C ILE A 30 -10.70 20.43 -28.89
N GLU A 31 -11.83 19.97 -29.44
CA GLU A 31 -12.78 19.12 -28.70
C GLU A 31 -12.12 17.82 -28.22
N VAL A 32 -11.33 17.17 -29.07
CA VAL A 32 -10.59 15.94 -28.71
C VAL A 32 -9.57 16.21 -27.62
N VAL A 33 -8.82 17.32 -27.70
CA VAL A 33 -7.81 17.69 -26.70
C VAL A 33 -8.46 18.01 -25.36
N ASP A 34 -9.58 18.73 -25.34
CA ASP A 34 -10.32 19.04 -24.12
C ASP A 34 -10.87 17.77 -23.46
N ALA A 35 -11.47 16.86 -24.24
CA ALA A 35 -11.93 15.58 -23.74
C ALA A 35 -10.78 14.74 -23.16
N LEU A 36 -9.61 14.79 -23.78
CA LEU A 36 -8.42 14.08 -23.31
C LEU A 36 -7.86 14.70 -22.02
N ALA A 37 -7.81 16.04 -21.94
CA ALA A 37 -7.32 16.77 -20.77
C ALA A 37 -8.17 16.45 -19.53
N ILE A 38 -9.50 16.43 -19.67
CA ILE A 38 -10.42 16.05 -18.59
C ILE A 38 -10.15 14.61 -18.13
N LYS A 39 -10.02 13.66 -19.07
CA LYS A 39 -9.73 12.25 -18.73
C LYS A 39 -8.39 12.08 -18.02
N LEU A 40 -7.36 12.82 -18.44
CA LEU A 40 -6.05 12.80 -17.78
C LEU A 40 -6.14 13.34 -16.36
N LEU A 41 -6.84 14.45 -16.16
CA LEU A 41 -7.05 15.04 -14.83
C LEU A 41 -7.81 14.08 -13.90
N GLN A 42 -8.87 13.44 -14.41
CA GLN A 42 -9.63 12.43 -13.66
C GLN A 42 -8.75 11.26 -13.23
N ARG A 43 -7.95 10.70 -14.15
CA ARG A 43 -7.02 9.60 -13.84
C ARG A 43 -5.96 10.01 -12.83
N PHE A 44 -5.42 11.21 -12.96
CA PHE A 44 -4.45 11.74 -12.02
C PHE A 44 -5.04 11.85 -10.61
N ASN A 45 -6.22 12.45 -10.48
CA ASN A 45 -6.89 12.61 -9.19
C ASN A 45 -7.24 11.27 -8.54
N TYR A 46 -7.70 10.30 -9.33
CA TYR A 46 -7.94 8.95 -8.85
C TYR A 46 -6.64 8.29 -8.35
N SER A 47 -5.57 8.36 -9.14
CA SER A 47 -4.25 7.82 -8.76
C SER A 47 -3.73 8.45 -7.46
N ALA A 48 -3.80 9.78 -7.36
CA ALA A 48 -3.39 10.51 -6.17
C ALA A 48 -4.20 10.10 -4.93
N SER A 49 -5.51 9.91 -5.08
CA SER A 49 -6.36 9.41 -3.99
C SER A 49 -5.98 7.98 -3.58
N ALA A 50 -5.80 7.08 -4.55
CA ALA A 50 -5.41 5.70 -4.29
C ALA A 50 -4.05 5.61 -3.57
N MET A 51 -3.06 6.41 -4.01
CA MET A 51 -1.76 6.51 -3.36
C MET A 51 -1.88 7.03 -1.92
N ARG A 52 -2.74 8.01 -1.66
CA ARG A 52 -2.98 8.53 -0.31
C ARG A 52 -3.58 7.47 0.61
N THR A 53 -4.55 6.70 0.13
CA THR A 53 -5.13 5.57 0.87
C THR A 53 -4.09 4.49 1.14
N ALA A 54 -3.28 4.12 0.15
CA ALA A 54 -2.21 3.15 0.33
C ALA A 54 -1.18 3.63 1.36
N ALA A 55 -0.77 4.90 1.31
CA ALA A 55 0.12 5.49 2.30
C ALA A 55 -0.47 5.47 3.71
N HIS A 56 -1.77 5.76 3.86
CA HIS A 56 -2.47 5.68 5.15
C HIS A 56 -2.43 4.26 5.74
N HIS A 57 -2.83 3.26 4.95
CA HIS A 57 -2.79 1.86 5.41
C HIS A 57 -1.37 1.40 5.77
N LEU A 58 -0.36 1.83 5.00
CA LEU A 58 1.04 1.52 5.32
C LEU A 58 1.48 2.16 6.63
N ALA A 59 1.04 3.38 6.93
CA ALA A 59 1.33 4.05 8.20
C ALA A 59 0.67 3.32 9.39
N GLU A 60 -0.58 2.87 9.24
CA GLU A 60 -1.26 2.06 10.27
C GLU A 60 -0.53 0.72 10.52
N VAL A 61 -0.11 0.03 9.45
CA VAL A 61 0.67 -1.20 9.55
C VAL A 61 2.03 -0.96 10.21
N GLN A 62 2.67 0.18 9.96
CA GLN A 62 3.92 0.54 10.62
C GLN A 62 3.72 0.72 12.13
N SER A 63 2.66 1.41 12.55
CA SER A 63 2.32 1.55 13.97
C SER A 63 2.06 0.19 14.62
N LEU A 64 1.29 -0.68 13.95
CA LEU A 64 1.02 -2.03 14.41
C LEU A 64 2.24 -2.96 14.37
N GLN A 65 3.35 -2.62 13.72
CA GLN A 65 4.59 -3.39 13.83
C GLN A 65 5.44 -2.93 15.02
N VAL A 66 5.45 -1.63 15.31
CA VAL A 66 6.18 -1.06 16.45
C VAL A 66 5.61 -1.56 17.77
N GLU A 67 4.28 -1.57 17.93
CA GLU A 67 3.63 -1.96 19.18
C GLU A 67 3.90 -3.44 19.59
N PRO A 68 3.80 -4.46 18.71
CA PRO A 68 4.18 -5.84 19.04
C PRO A 68 5.66 -6.02 19.32
N VAL A 69 6.54 -5.24 18.66
CA VAL A 69 7.98 -5.28 18.92
C VAL A 69 8.29 -4.72 20.30
N GLU A 70 7.67 -3.60 20.67
CA GLU A 70 7.78 -3.01 22.00
C GLU A 70 7.21 -3.94 23.08
N LEU A 71 6.01 -4.48 22.85
CA LEU A 71 5.35 -5.43 23.75
C LEU A 71 6.21 -6.67 23.98
N LYS A 72 6.78 -7.24 22.91
CA LYS A 72 7.73 -8.36 23.00
C LYS A 72 8.97 -7.97 23.82
N GLY A 73 9.48 -6.76 23.64
CA GLY A 73 10.59 -6.22 24.43
C GLY A 73 10.26 -6.18 25.93
N ARG A 74 9.11 -5.57 26.28
CA ARG A 74 8.62 -5.49 27.66
C ARG A 74 8.37 -6.86 28.28
N LEU A 75 7.79 -7.79 27.53
CA LEU A 75 7.59 -9.16 28.00
C LEU A 75 8.93 -9.86 28.27
N THR A 76 9.92 -9.67 27.39
CA THR A 76 11.26 -10.22 27.57
C THR A 76 11.92 -9.68 28.83
N GLU A 77 11.77 -8.37 29.10
CA GLU A 77 12.26 -7.74 30.32
C GLU A 77 11.59 -8.33 31.57
N VAL A 78 10.26 -8.47 31.56
CA VAL A 78 9.50 -9.07 32.66
C VAL A 78 9.94 -10.52 32.92
N ILE A 79 10.11 -11.33 31.87
CA ILE A 79 10.60 -12.70 31.98
C ILE A 79 12.02 -12.74 32.55
N SER A 80 12.91 -11.86 32.08
CA SER A 80 14.29 -11.77 32.58
C SER A 80 14.33 -11.39 34.06
N ASN A 81 13.50 -10.41 34.47
CA ASN A 81 13.38 -9.99 35.86
C ASN A 81 12.82 -11.11 36.76
N TYR A 82 11.82 -11.86 36.27
CA TYR A 82 11.31 -13.04 36.94
C TYR A 82 12.39 -14.11 37.10
N ASP A 83 13.14 -14.43 36.06
CA ASP A 83 14.22 -15.41 36.09
C ASP A 83 15.36 -14.99 37.02
N ALA A 84 15.72 -13.71 37.04
CA ALA A 84 16.71 -13.17 37.97
C ALA A 84 16.24 -13.30 39.43
N SER A 85 14.96 -13.06 39.69
CA SER A 85 14.35 -13.26 41.00
C SER A 85 14.31 -14.73 41.38
N CYS A 86 14.01 -15.62 40.43
CA CYS A 86 14.07 -17.07 40.63
C CYS A 86 15.48 -17.55 41.01
N LYS A 87 16.51 -17.05 40.30
CA LYS A 87 17.91 -17.36 40.62
C LYS A 87 18.30 -16.90 42.02
N ARG A 88 17.89 -15.69 42.43
CA ARG A 88 18.15 -15.19 43.79
C ARG A 88 17.46 -16.03 44.85
N ILE A 89 16.21 -16.42 44.63
CA ILE A 89 15.49 -17.28 45.58
C ILE A 89 16.15 -18.66 45.66
N ALA A 90 16.60 -19.22 44.53
CA ALA A 90 17.31 -20.49 44.52
C ALA A 90 18.67 -20.44 45.24
N ALA A 91 19.37 -19.30 45.21
CA ALA A 91 20.67 -19.14 45.86
C ALA A 91 20.54 -18.82 47.36
N ASP A 92 19.73 -17.81 47.71
CA ASP A 92 19.74 -17.18 49.04
C ASP A 92 18.34 -17.18 49.70
N GLY A 93 17.35 -17.82 49.08
CA GLY A 93 15.97 -17.82 49.58
C GLY A 93 15.70 -18.85 50.69
N PRO A 94 14.51 -18.82 51.31
CA PRO A 94 14.08 -19.83 52.26
C PRO A 94 14.09 -21.24 51.64
N VAL A 95 14.53 -22.25 52.38
CA VAL A 95 14.68 -23.65 51.91
C VAL A 95 13.39 -24.22 51.30
N SER A 96 12.23 -23.83 51.81
CA SER A 96 10.91 -24.22 51.26
C SER A 96 10.64 -23.67 49.87
N LEU A 97 11.20 -22.51 49.53
CA LEU A 97 11.02 -21.85 48.24
C LEU A 97 12.10 -22.22 47.22
N GLN A 98 13.31 -22.53 47.68
CA GLN A 98 14.43 -22.95 46.81
C GLN A 98 14.05 -24.15 45.91
N SER A 99 13.32 -25.12 46.46
CA SER A 99 12.87 -26.31 45.73
C SER A 99 11.63 -26.11 44.86
N SER A 100 10.84 -25.06 45.12
CA SER A 100 9.57 -24.78 44.43
C SER A 100 9.73 -23.84 43.23
N VAL A 101 10.77 -23.00 43.22
CA VAL A 101 10.96 -21.96 42.20
C VAL A 101 11.42 -22.55 40.87
N LYS A 102 10.75 -22.15 39.77
CA LYS A 102 11.06 -22.61 38.41
C LYS A 102 11.21 -21.40 37.48
N PRO A 103 12.42 -21.09 36.99
CA PRO A 103 12.63 -20.07 35.98
C PRO A 103 11.82 -20.37 34.71
N PHE A 104 11.30 -19.33 34.07
CA PHE A 104 10.52 -19.40 32.85
C PHE A 104 11.35 -19.98 31.69
N ALA A 105 12.64 -19.65 31.59
CA ALA A 105 13.54 -20.23 30.58
C ALA A 105 13.65 -21.76 30.66
N VAL A 106 13.53 -22.33 31.87
CA VAL A 106 13.57 -23.78 32.11
C VAL A 106 12.20 -24.41 31.80
N ALA A 107 11.11 -23.71 32.08
CA ALA A 107 9.76 -24.17 31.77
C ALA A 107 9.51 -24.32 30.25
N ILE A 108 10.07 -23.43 29.41
CA ILE A 108 9.96 -23.51 27.93
C ILE A 108 10.74 -24.70 27.36
N SER A 109 11.88 -25.06 27.95
CA SER A 109 12.67 -26.21 27.49
C SER A 109 11.98 -27.55 27.79
N ASN A 110 11.14 -27.60 28.82
CA ASN A 110 10.37 -28.78 29.23
C ASN A 110 9.04 -28.93 28.47
N SER A 111 8.61 -27.95 27.68
CA SER A 111 7.34 -27.93 26.94
C SER A 111 7.48 -28.14 25.42
N LYS A 112 8.56 -28.80 24.97
CA LYS A 112 8.82 -29.18 23.56
C LYS A 112 7.84 -30.21 22.97
N THR A 113 6.57 -30.25 23.38
CA THR A 113 5.57 -31.22 22.91
C THR A 113 4.39 -30.59 22.14
N PHE A 114 4.35 -29.28 21.93
CA PHE A 114 3.23 -28.63 21.21
C PHE A 114 3.46 -28.37 19.70
N SER A 115 4.42 -29.03 19.06
CA SER A 115 4.72 -28.84 17.63
C SER A 115 4.04 -29.83 16.67
N SER A 116 2.97 -30.53 17.08
CA SER A 116 2.19 -31.39 16.18
C SER A 116 0.78 -30.84 15.93
N TRP A 117 0.68 -29.69 15.25
CA TRP A 117 -0.56 -29.28 14.57
C TRP A 117 -0.20 -28.66 13.21
N SER A 118 0.43 -29.45 12.35
CA SER A 118 0.61 -29.12 10.93
C SER A 118 0.79 -30.39 10.12
N SER A 119 -0.20 -31.27 10.19
CA SER A 119 -0.36 -32.36 9.22
C SER A 119 -1.69 -32.17 8.49
N LEU A 120 -1.74 -31.13 7.66
CA LEU A 120 -2.76 -31.02 6.60
C LEU A 120 -2.13 -31.54 5.30
N PRO A 121 -2.79 -32.45 4.57
CA PRO A 121 -2.27 -32.96 3.30
C PRO A 121 -2.21 -31.84 2.26
N ARG A 122 -1.11 -31.79 1.51
CA ARG A 122 -1.03 -31.03 0.27
C ARG A 122 -1.90 -31.72 -0.78
N ASP A 123 -3.08 -31.18 -1.01
CA ASP A 123 -3.82 -31.50 -2.22
C ASP A 123 -3.18 -30.76 -3.41
N THR A 124 -2.48 -31.56 -4.19
CA THR A 124 -2.16 -31.32 -5.60
C THR A 124 -3.47 -31.31 -6.39
N GLN A 125 -3.70 -30.32 -7.26
CA GLN A 125 -4.14 -30.48 -8.66
C GLN A 125 -4.84 -29.19 -9.15
N VAL A 126 -4.23 -28.57 -10.17
CA VAL A 126 -4.85 -27.58 -11.07
C VAL A 126 -5.50 -28.34 -12.24
N PRO A 127 -6.68 -27.91 -12.71
CA PRO A 127 -6.78 -27.40 -14.08
C PRO A 127 -7.22 -25.93 -14.14
#